data_AF-A0A2G6K7Y4-F1
#
_entry.id   AF-A0A2G6K7Y4-F1
#
_cell.length_a   1.000
_cell.length_b   1.000
_cell.length_c   1.000
_cell.angle_alpha   90.00
_cell.angle_beta   90.00
_cell.angle_gamma   90.00
#
_symmetry.space_group_name_H-M   'P 1'
#
loop_
_entity.id
_entity.type
_entity.pdbx_description
1 polymer ?
#
loop_
_entity_poly.entity_id
_entity_poly.type
_entity_poly.pdbx_seq_one_letter_code
_entity_poly.pdbx_strand_id
1 'polypeptide(L)'
;MKESGFTVRNLRFGDGIPKVCTPLVATSAAEVIEKTKKLTELCPDIIEWRVDTLETVGQLAPCLDLLPRVREIAGEIPLLFTCRSREEGGVVGLAENRRVDLYCRAIESGCIDLADIESSSALSSLERLRRAGEDCGVRLLFSSH
;
A
#
# COMPACT_ATOMS: atom_id res chain seq x y z
N MET A 1 12.85 -28.47 -7.21
CA MET A 1 12.30 -27.80 -6.02
C MET A 1 11.86 -26.42 -6.47
N LYS A 2 10.59 -26.04 -6.34
CA LYS A 2 10.16 -24.66 -6.64
C LYS A 2 10.75 -23.78 -5.54
N GLU A 3 11.62 -22.83 -5.89
CA GLU A 3 12.02 -21.80 -4.95
C GLU A 3 10.76 -21.01 -4.55
N SER A 4 10.33 -21.16 -3.30
CA SER A 4 9.06 -20.63 -2.79
C SER A 4 9.20 -19.20 -2.27
N GLY A 5 9.88 -18.33 -3.02
CA GLY A 5 10.15 -16.97 -2.59
C GLY A 5 10.06 -15.95 -3.72
N PHE A 6 9.84 -14.72 -3.34
CA PHE A 6 9.80 -13.58 -4.25
C PHE A 6 10.54 -12.40 -3.67
N THR A 7 10.99 -11.50 -4.54
CA THR A 7 11.74 -10.31 -4.14
C THR A 7 10.93 -9.07 -4.46
N VAL A 8 10.93 -8.12 -3.54
CA VAL A 8 10.39 -6.77 -3.71
C VAL A 8 11.52 -5.81 -3.38
N ARG A 9 11.97 -5.03 -4.36
CA ARG A 9 13.21 -4.24 -4.26
C ARG A 9 14.39 -5.11 -3.83
N ASN A 10 15.00 -4.82 -2.69
CA ASN A 10 16.10 -5.58 -2.08
C ASN A 10 15.63 -6.59 -1.02
N LEU A 11 14.32 -6.73 -0.80
CA LEU A 11 13.74 -7.58 0.25
C LEU A 11 13.21 -8.90 -0.30
N ARG A 12 13.74 -10.02 0.20
CA ARG A 12 13.31 -11.38 -0.15
C ARG A 12 12.25 -11.90 0.83
N PHE A 13 11.15 -12.41 0.29
CA PHE A 13 10.05 -13.07 1.00
C PHE A 13 10.06 -14.57 0.73
N GLY A 14 9.52 -15.35 1.67
CA GLY A 14 9.39 -16.81 1.55
C GLY A 14 10.59 -17.61 2.04
N ASP A 15 11.59 -16.94 2.61
CA ASP A 15 12.75 -17.54 3.27
C ASP A 15 13.21 -16.72 4.49
N GLY A 16 14.02 -17.38 5.34
CA GLY A 16 14.63 -16.74 6.51
C GLY A 16 13.62 -16.31 7.58
N ILE A 17 13.91 -15.19 8.24
CA ILE A 17 13.08 -14.63 9.30
C ILE A 17 11.87 -13.85 8.74
N PRO A 18 10.72 -13.82 9.45
CA PRO A 18 9.63 -12.92 9.14
C PRO A 18 10.09 -11.46 9.06
N LYS A 19 9.49 -10.70 8.14
CA LYS A 19 9.83 -9.29 7.91
C LYS A 19 8.95 -8.38 8.77
N VAL A 20 9.52 -7.29 9.27
CA VAL A 20 8.83 -6.29 10.09
C VAL A 20 8.20 -5.23 9.21
N CYS A 21 6.87 -5.23 9.15
CA CYS A 21 6.09 -4.20 8.48
C CYS A 21 5.59 -3.18 9.51
N THR A 22 5.92 -1.90 9.32
CA THR A 22 5.56 -0.84 10.26
C THR A 22 4.55 0.13 9.63
N PRO A 23 3.42 0.42 10.28
CA PRO A 23 2.38 1.24 9.67
C PRO A 23 2.66 2.75 9.76
N LEU A 24 2.51 3.43 8.64
CA LEU A 24 2.35 4.87 8.50
C LEU A 24 0.86 5.23 8.62
N VAL A 25 0.50 5.75 9.80
CA VAL A 25 -0.85 6.24 10.13
C VAL A 25 -0.79 7.75 10.33
N ALA A 26 -1.48 8.51 9.49
CA ALA A 26 -1.40 9.97 9.45
C ALA A 26 -2.68 10.59 8.92
N THR A 27 -3.17 11.65 9.56
CA THR A 27 -4.44 12.29 9.20
C THR A 27 -4.29 13.43 8.20
N SER A 28 -3.08 14.00 8.07
CA SER A 28 -2.79 15.12 7.17
C SER A 28 -1.56 14.89 6.30
N ALA A 29 -1.45 15.63 5.19
CA ALA A 29 -0.28 15.60 4.31
C ALA A 29 1.03 15.92 5.05
N ALA A 30 1.01 16.91 5.95
CA ALA A 30 2.19 17.27 6.75
C ALA A 30 2.62 16.11 7.66
N GLU A 31 1.66 15.45 8.31
CA GLU A 31 1.93 14.28 9.15
C GLU A 31 2.45 13.09 8.33
N VAL A 32 1.92 12.84 7.13
CA VAL A 32 2.40 11.79 6.22
C VAL A 32 3.90 11.97 5.99
N ILE A 33 4.34 13.18 5.64
CA ILE A 33 5.75 13.47 5.37
C ILE A 33 6.61 13.36 6.63
N GLU A 34 6.15 13.91 7.76
CA GLU A 34 6.90 13.86 9.02
C GLU A 34 7.07 12.43 9.54
N LYS A 35 5.98 11.65 9.55
CA LYS A 35 5.99 10.27 10.03
C LYS A 35 6.75 9.35 9.08
N THR A 36 6.71 9.57 7.78
CA THR A 36 7.55 8.81 6.84
C THR A 36 9.03 8.97 7.19
N LYS A 37 9.51 10.21 7.44
CA LYS A 37 10.91 10.44 7.86
C LYS A 37 11.26 9.70 9.15
N LYS A 38 10.42 9.84 10.18
CA LYS A 38 10.61 9.15 11.47
C LYS A 38 10.63 7.62 11.32
N LEU A 39 9.76 7.07 10.48
CA LEU A 39 9.73 5.63 10.20
C LEU A 39 11.01 5.18 9.50
N THR A 40 11.54 5.93 8.55
CA THR A 40 12.81 5.57 7.89
C THR A 40 14.00 5.51 8.85
N GLU A 41 14.00 6.33 9.91
CA GLU A 41 15.04 6.29 10.96
C GLU A 41 14.98 5.01 11.81
N LEU A 42 13.83 4.31 11.84
CA LEU A 42 13.67 3.03 12.53
C LEU A 42 14.13 1.83 11.68
N CYS A 43 14.49 2.04 10.41
CA CYS A 43 14.91 1.01 9.47
C CYS A 43 13.96 -0.21 9.39
N PRO A 44 12.64 -0.03 9.18
CA PRO A 44 11.73 -1.16 9.01
C PRO A 44 12.02 -1.92 7.72
N ASP A 45 11.67 -3.20 7.66
CA ASP A 45 11.75 -3.96 6.41
C ASP A 45 10.73 -3.45 5.39
N ILE A 46 9.54 -3.03 5.84
CA ILE A 46 8.44 -2.54 5.00
C ILE A 46 7.74 -1.40 5.73
N ILE A 47 7.35 -0.35 5.00
CA ILE A 47 6.41 0.66 5.49
C ILE A 47 5.03 0.38 4.89
N GLU A 48 4.01 0.21 5.73
CA GLU A 48 2.62 0.13 5.30
C GLU A 48 1.96 1.50 5.42
N TRP A 49 1.60 2.13 4.30
CA TRP A 49 0.76 3.31 4.35
C TRP A 49 -0.73 2.93 4.48
N ARG A 50 -1.25 3.11 5.69
CA ARG A 50 -2.68 3.02 6.04
C ARG A 50 -3.41 4.29 5.60
N VAL A 51 -3.60 4.40 4.29
CA VAL A 51 -4.14 5.59 3.63
C VAL A 51 -5.59 5.89 4.04
N ASP A 52 -6.33 4.89 4.53
CA ASP A 52 -7.68 5.07 5.07
C ASP A 52 -7.73 6.04 6.26
N THR A 53 -6.60 6.32 6.90
CA THR A 53 -6.50 7.28 8.02
C THR A 53 -6.29 8.73 7.59
N LEU A 54 -5.99 8.98 6.30
CA LEU A 54 -5.80 10.32 5.75
C LEU A 54 -7.16 10.98 5.54
N GLU A 55 -7.38 12.17 6.09
CA GLU A 55 -8.66 12.89 5.99
C GLU A 55 -9.08 13.16 4.54
N THR A 56 -8.10 13.37 3.66
CA THR A 56 -8.30 13.64 2.24
C THR A 56 -8.31 12.40 1.36
N VAL A 57 -8.31 11.17 1.90
CA VAL A 57 -8.33 9.94 1.08
C VAL A 57 -9.56 9.87 0.15
N GLY A 58 -10.68 10.48 0.57
CA GLY A 58 -11.87 10.66 -0.26
C GLY A 58 -11.68 11.59 -1.46
N GLN A 59 -10.55 12.28 -1.54
CA GLN A 59 -10.12 13.13 -2.64
C GLN A 59 -8.88 12.46 -3.26
N LEU A 60 -9.12 11.54 -4.21
CA LEU A 60 -8.08 10.66 -4.76
C LEU A 60 -6.81 11.42 -5.19
N ALA A 61 -6.95 12.55 -5.90
CA ALA A 61 -5.80 13.33 -6.37
C ALA A 61 -4.91 13.85 -5.22
N PRO A 62 -5.42 14.64 -4.25
CA PRO A 62 -4.63 15.08 -3.09
C PRO A 62 -3.94 13.95 -2.32
N CYS A 63 -4.58 12.79 -2.22
CA CYS A 63 -3.99 11.62 -1.58
C CYS A 63 -2.80 11.06 -2.38
N LEU A 64 -2.98 10.89 -3.70
CA LEU A 64 -1.98 10.30 -4.58
C LEU A 64 -0.80 11.25 -4.84
N ASP A 65 -1.01 12.56 -4.79
CA ASP A 65 0.05 13.56 -4.96
C ASP A 65 1.16 13.48 -3.88
N LEU A 66 0.88 12.81 -2.75
CA LEU A 66 1.86 12.57 -1.70
C LEU A 66 2.77 11.36 -1.98
N LEU A 67 2.33 10.40 -2.82
CA LEU A 67 3.08 9.15 -3.08
C LEU A 67 4.51 9.39 -3.58
N PRO A 68 4.78 10.30 -4.54
CA PRO A 68 6.14 10.57 -4.99
C PRO A 68 7.05 11.03 -3.85
N ARG A 69 6.53 11.88 -2.95
CA ARG A 69 7.29 12.40 -1.82
C ARG A 69 7.51 11.33 -0.75
N VAL A 70 6.51 10.50 -0.47
CA VAL A 70 6.65 9.34 0.44
C VAL A 70 7.69 8.37 -0.11
N ARG A 71 7.65 8.04 -1.40
CA ARG A 71 8.65 7.21 -2.09
C ARG A 71 10.04 7.80 -1.98
N GLU A 72 10.22 9.08 -2.29
CA GLU A 72 11.53 9.74 -2.21
C GLU A 72 12.15 9.62 -0.81
N ILE A 73 11.35 9.79 0.25
CA ILE A 73 11.81 9.67 1.63
C ILE A 73 12.09 8.21 1.99
N ALA A 74 11.19 7.29 1.64
CA ALA A 74 11.33 5.85 1.92
C ALA A 74 12.52 5.21 1.19
N GLY A 75 12.96 5.80 0.07
CA GLY A 75 14.06 5.30 -0.73
C GLY A 75 13.81 3.87 -1.20
N GLU A 76 14.69 2.96 -0.79
CA GLU A 76 14.64 1.53 -1.14
C GLU A 76 13.73 0.69 -0.23
N ILE A 77 13.16 1.27 0.83
CA ILE A 77 12.23 0.54 1.70
C ILE A 77 10.95 0.24 0.89
N PRO A 78 10.52 -1.04 0.81
CA PRO A 78 9.24 -1.41 0.22
C PRO A 78 8.06 -0.66 0.83
N LEU A 79 7.17 -0.16 -0.01
CA LEU A 79 5.92 0.49 0.37
C LEU A 79 4.73 -0.42 0.08
N LEU A 80 4.03 -0.79 1.15
CA LEU A 80 2.72 -1.43 1.11
C LEU A 80 1.63 -0.36 1.20
N PHE A 81 0.73 -0.33 0.24
CA PHE A 81 -0.40 0.60 0.22
C PHE A 81 -1.68 -0.11 0.65
N THR A 82 -2.31 0.39 1.72
CA THR A 82 -3.49 -0.24 2.34
C THR A 82 -4.57 0.80 2.58
N CYS A 83 -5.73 0.63 1.94
CA CYS A 83 -6.95 1.39 2.21
C CYS A 83 -7.98 0.46 2.87
N ARG A 84 -7.84 0.23 4.18
CA ARG A 84 -8.71 -0.67 4.93
C ARG A 84 -10.14 -0.12 5.00
N SER A 85 -11.12 -0.95 4.68
CA SER A 85 -12.55 -0.64 4.77
C SER A 85 -13.05 -0.60 6.21
N ARG A 86 -14.20 0.04 6.47
CA ARG A 86 -14.81 0.03 7.80
C ARG A 86 -15.27 -1.37 8.21
N GLU A 87 -15.70 -2.16 7.23
CA GLU A 87 -16.14 -3.55 7.39
C GLU A 87 -15.02 -4.43 7.95
N GLU A 88 -13.75 -4.14 7.59
CA GLU A 88 -12.55 -4.80 8.11
C GLU A 88 -11.77 -3.93 9.13
N GLY A 89 -12.43 -2.98 9.80
CA GLY A 89 -11.85 -2.23 10.94
C GLY A 89 -10.99 -1.00 10.58
N GLY A 90 -11.08 -0.52 9.35
CA GLY A 90 -10.49 0.73 8.87
C GLY A 90 -11.31 1.98 9.23
N VAL A 91 -10.76 3.14 8.89
CA VAL A 91 -11.33 4.43 9.30
C VAL A 91 -12.33 4.97 8.27
N VAL A 92 -12.08 4.74 6.98
CA VAL A 92 -12.84 5.38 5.90
C VAL A 92 -13.82 4.43 5.20
N GLY A 93 -15.04 4.92 4.98
CA GLY A 93 -16.06 4.25 4.17
C GLY A 93 -16.02 4.75 2.73
N LEU A 94 -15.06 4.26 1.93
CA LEU A 94 -15.06 4.49 0.49
C LEU A 94 -15.91 3.43 -0.22
N ALA A 95 -16.76 3.88 -1.16
CA ALA A 95 -17.43 2.96 -2.07
C ALA A 95 -16.41 2.13 -2.85
N GLU A 96 -16.72 0.86 -3.10
CA GLU A 96 -15.79 -0.11 -3.70
C GLU A 96 -15.17 0.40 -5.00
N ASN A 97 -15.98 0.93 -5.93
CA ASN A 97 -15.48 1.47 -7.20
C ASN A 97 -14.45 2.59 -7.00
N ARG A 98 -14.65 3.46 -6.00
CA ARG A 98 -13.71 4.54 -5.68
C ARG A 98 -12.42 4.00 -5.06
N ARG A 99 -12.54 2.96 -4.23
CA ARG A 99 -11.38 2.29 -3.63
C ARG A 99 -10.56 1.55 -4.70
N VAL A 100 -11.20 0.87 -5.64
CA VAL A 100 -10.53 0.27 -6.80
C VAL A 100 -9.80 1.33 -7.64
N ASP A 101 -10.45 2.47 -7.92
CA ASP A 101 -9.80 3.57 -8.65
C ASP A 101 -8.61 4.16 -7.89
N LEU A 102 -8.70 4.27 -6.56
CA LEU A 102 -7.58 4.68 -5.71
C LEU A 102 -6.39 3.71 -5.85
N TYR A 103 -6.63 2.40 -5.74
CA TYR A 103 -5.59 1.39 -5.89
C TYR A 103 -4.99 1.37 -7.30
N CYS A 104 -5.80 1.39 -8.36
CA CYS A 104 -5.29 1.42 -9.73
C CYS A 104 -4.33 2.60 -9.93
N ARG A 105 -4.70 3.80 -9.50
CA ARG A 105 -3.82 4.97 -9.64
C ARG A 105 -2.58 4.90 -8.75
N ALA A 106 -2.69 4.33 -7.55
CA ALA A 106 -1.53 4.11 -6.69
C ALA A 106 -0.55 3.12 -7.33
N ILE A 107 -1.05 2.03 -7.92
CA ILE A 107 -0.28 1.04 -8.67
C ILE A 107 0.40 1.67 -9.89
N GLU A 108 -0.38 2.38 -10.72
CA GLU A 108 0.08 3.04 -11.95
C GLU A 108 1.09 4.18 -11.70
N SER A 109 1.14 4.71 -10.47
CA SER A 109 2.10 5.76 -10.09
C SER A 109 3.56 5.28 -10.08
N GLY A 110 3.81 3.97 -10.01
CA GLY A 110 5.14 3.39 -9.81
C GLY A 110 5.78 3.71 -8.46
N CYS A 111 5.03 4.30 -7.52
CA CYS A 111 5.56 4.72 -6.22
C CYS A 111 5.39 3.65 -5.13
N ILE A 112 4.49 2.67 -5.30
CA ILE A 112 4.24 1.58 -4.36
C ILE A 112 4.82 0.27 -4.88
N ASP A 113 5.13 -0.67 -4.00
CA ASP A 113 5.64 -1.99 -4.40
C ASP A 113 4.62 -3.11 -4.11
N LEU A 114 3.77 -2.90 -3.11
CA LEU A 114 2.74 -3.83 -2.66
C LEU A 114 1.40 -3.10 -2.47
N ALA A 115 0.29 -3.78 -2.70
CA ALA A 115 -1.05 -3.30 -2.34
C ALA A 115 -1.82 -4.36 -1.56
N ASP A 116 -2.40 -3.99 -0.41
CA ASP A 116 -3.30 -4.85 0.36
C ASP A 116 -4.72 -4.72 -0.18
N ILE A 117 -5.26 -5.81 -0.73
CA ILE A 117 -6.60 -5.88 -1.31
C ILE A 117 -7.46 -6.84 -0.46
N GLU A 118 -8.59 -6.34 0.02
CA GLU A 118 -9.56 -7.15 0.76
C GLU A 118 -10.15 -8.24 -0.14
N SER A 119 -10.07 -9.50 0.30
CA SER A 119 -10.55 -10.69 -0.43
C SER A 119 -12.08 -10.71 -0.58
N SER A 120 -12.76 -9.91 0.22
CA SER A 120 -14.21 -9.67 0.19
C SER A 120 -14.66 -8.79 -1.00
N SER A 121 -13.73 -8.17 -1.72
CA SER A 121 -14.05 -7.34 -2.90
C SER A 121 -14.65 -8.17 -4.04
N ALA A 122 -15.44 -7.53 -4.91
CA ALA A 122 -16.06 -8.23 -6.04
C ALA A 122 -15.01 -8.83 -6.99
N LEU A 123 -15.31 -9.98 -7.60
CA LEU A 123 -14.39 -10.67 -8.53
C LEU A 123 -13.90 -9.75 -9.66
N SER A 124 -14.79 -8.91 -10.21
CA SER A 124 -14.42 -7.95 -11.26
C SER A 124 -13.42 -6.89 -10.77
N SER A 125 -13.53 -6.44 -9.53
CA SER A 125 -12.58 -5.54 -8.88
C SER A 125 -11.22 -6.22 -8.69
N LEU A 126 -11.21 -7.46 -8.18
CA LEU A 126 -10.00 -8.25 -7.99
C LEU A 126 -9.27 -8.50 -9.32
N GLU A 127 -10.00 -8.85 -10.38
CA GLU A 127 -9.43 -9.05 -11.72
C GLU A 127 -8.82 -7.77 -12.29
N ARG A 128 -9.49 -6.62 -12.12
CA ARG A 128 -8.97 -5.32 -12.56
C ARG A 128 -7.69 -4.97 -11.83
N LEU A 129 -7.66 -5.13 -10.51
CA LEU A 129 -6.49 -4.84 -9.69
C LEU A 129 -5.33 -5.79 -10.00
N ARG A 130 -5.60 -7.08 -10.22
CA ARG A 130 -4.59 -8.06 -10.63
C ARG A 130 -3.91 -7.65 -11.93
N ARG A 131 -4.67 -7.24 -12.94
CA ARG A 131 -4.12 -6.78 -14.22
C ARG A 131 -3.23 -5.54 -14.02
N ALA A 132 -3.72 -4.53 -13.29
CA ALA A 132 -2.92 -3.35 -13.00
C ALA A 132 -1.62 -3.69 -12.26
N GLY A 133 -1.68 -4.58 -11.27
CA GLY A 133 -0.50 -5.05 -10.54
C GLY A 133 0.51 -5.77 -11.44
N GLU A 134 0.04 -6.64 -12.34
CA GLU A 134 0.89 -7.33 -13.31
C GLU A 134 1.55 -6.37 -14.30
N ASP A 135 0.79 -5.41 -14.83
CA ASP A 135 1.27 -4.44 -15.82
C ASP A 135 2.33 -3.49 -15.22
N CYS A 136 2.22 -3.16 -13.94
CA CYS A 136 3.13 -2.23 -13.26
C CYS A 136 4.17 -2.92 -12.37
N GLY A 137 4.17 -4.25 -12.26
CA GLY A 137 5.08 -5.00 -11.39
C GLY A 137 4.82 -4.84 -9.89
N VAL A 138 3.61 -4.40 -9.50
CA VAL A 138 3.17 -4.27 -8.10
C VAL A 138 2.53 -5.58 -7.65
N ARG A 139 2.96 -6.12 -6.51
CA ARG A 139 2.37 -7.36 -5.98
C ARG A 139 1.16 -7.08 -5.11
N LEU A 140 0.16 -7.94 -5.19
CA LEU A 140 -1.06 -7.84 -4.40
C LEU A 140 -1.02 -8.81 -3.22
N LEU A 141 -1.34 -8.30 -2.04
CA LEU A 141 -1.61 -9.07 -0.84
C LEU A 141 -3.13 -9.17 -0.69
N PHE A 142 -3.69 -10.38 -0.73
CA PHE A 142 -5.12 -10.56 -0.47
C PHE A 142 -5.35 -10.82 1.02
N SER A 143 -6.08 -9.94 1.69
CA SER A 143 -6.31 -9.99 3.13
C SER A 143 -7.78 -10.30 3.46
N SER A 144 -8.03 -10.76 4.69
CA SER A 144 -9.36 -10.99 5.25
C SER A 144 -9.24 -10.92 6.77
N HIS A 145 -10.21 -10.29 7.42
CA HIS A 145 -10.22 -10.06 8.88
C HIS A 145 -11.53 -10.54 9.50
#